data_AF-A0A398B7Z6-F1
#
_entry.id   AF-A0A398B7Z6-F1
#
_cell.length_a   1.000
_cell.length_b   1.000
_cell.length_c   1.000
_cell.angle_alpha   90.00
_cell.angle_beta   90.00
_cell.angle_gamma   90.00
#
_symmetry.space_group_name_H-M   'P 1'
#
loop_
_entity.id
_entity.type
_entity.pdbx_description
1 polymer ?
#
loop_
_entity_poly.entity_id
_entity_poly.type
_entity_poly.pdbx_seq_one_letter_code
_entity_poly.pdbx_strand_id
1 'polypeptide(L)'
;MGNSTDGIDPLYEIEFYEEKKNFKFKVTAPGLTPNTYEYYKKTRFHLDQKESIKQNAARQRHVDQAISFNLYVHNTIKAKDLLDIHLTAWESQLKSTYYVRSTSSEFNNACESCSS
;
A
#
# COMPACT_ATOMS: atom_id res chain seq x y z
N MET A 1 0.03 22.14 -0.15
CA MET A 1 0.35 20.83 0.49
C MET A 1 0.38 19.79 -0.61
N GLY A 2 1.40 18.92 -0.61
CA GLY A 2 1.83 18.14 -1.77
C GLY A 2 0.70 17.34 -2.43
N ASN A 3 0.44 17.60 -3.70
CA ASN A 3 -0.49 16.84 -4.53
C ASN A 3 0.22 15.59 -5.07
N SER A 4 0.76 14.77 -4.16
CA SER A 4 1.58 13.59 -4.46
C SER A 4 1.21 12.43 -3.55
N THR A 5 1.50 11.21 -3.99
CA THR A 5 1.33 9.99 -3.19
C THR A 5 2.46 9.81 -2.19
N ASP A 6 2.29 8.84 -1.28
CA ASP A 6 3.21 8.56 -0.17
C ASP A 6 4.51 7.88 -0.64
N GLY A 7 5.47 8.66 -1.13
CA GLY A 7 6.80 8.16 -1.50
C GLY A 7 6.72 7.07 -2.59
N ILE A 8 7.23 5.87 -2.29
CA ILE A 8 7.18 4.69 -3.17
C ILE A 8 6.09 3.70 -2.79
N ASP A 9 5.34 3.96 -1.72
CA ASP A 9 4.31 3.06 -1.25
C ASP A 9 3.08 3.18 -2.15
N PRO A 10 2.32 2.08 -2.32
CA PRO A 10 1.07 2.16 -3.03
C PRO A 10 0.04 3.03 -2.29
N LEU A 11 -0.93 3.53 -3.06
CA LEU A 11 -2.01 4.37 -2.56
C LEU A 11 -2.76 3.68 -1.40
N TYR A 12 -3.12 4.45 -0.37
CA TYR A 12 -3.94 3.95 0.75
C TYR A 12 -5.32 3.50 0.28
N GLU A 13 -6.08 4.45 -0.22
CA GLU A 13 -7.38 4.27 -0.84
C GLU A 13 -7.53 5.31 -1.95
N ILE A 14 -8.36 5.02 -2.96
CA ILE A 14 -8.64 5.98 -4.04
C ILE A 14 -9.27 7.25 -3.48
N GLU A 15 -10.19 7.07 -2.53
CA GLU A 15 -10.86 8.13 -1.82
C GLU A 15 -11.05 7.71 -0.36
N PHE A 16 -10.69 8.58 0.58
CA PHE A 16 -10.91 8.35 2.01
C PHE A 16 -11.22 9.66 2.71
N TYR A 17 -11.69 9.57 3.96
CA TYR A 17 -11.97 10.74 4.77
C TYR A 17 -10.97 10.87 5.91
N GLU A 18 -10.32 12.02 6.00
CA GLU A 18 -9.50 12.35 7.17
C GLU A 18 -10.35 13.09 8.20
N GLU A 19 -10.33 12.57 9.43
CA GLU A 19 -10.96 13.23 10.58
C GLU A 19 -9.89 13.97 11.40
N LYS A 20 -10.09 15.28 11.53
CA LYS A 20 -9.43 16.13 12.53
C LYS A 20 -10.48 16.55 13.55
N LYS A 21 -10.06 16.99 14.74
CA LYS A 21 -10.90 17.27 15.93
C LYS A 21 -12.32 17.81 15.63
N ASN A 22 -12.49 18.71 14.66
CA ASN A 22 -13.79 19.30 14.31
C ASN A 22 -14.17 19.18 12.82
N PHE A 23 -13.37 18.49 11.99
CA PHE A 23 -13.58 18.48 10.53
C PHE A 23 -13.30 17.11 9.94
N LYS A 24 -14.19 16.66 9.06
CA LYS A 24 -13.99 15.53 8.17
C LYS A 24 -13.88 16.06 6.74
N PHE A 25 -12.76 15.81 6.07
CA PHE A 25 -12.61 16.19 4.66
C PHE A 25 -12.23 14.98 3.82
N LYS A 26 -12.74 14.97 2.59
CA LYS A 26 -12.46 13.92 1.61
C LYS A 26 -11.10 14.16 0.99
N VAL A 27 -10.26 13.15 1.02
CA VAL A 27 -8.98 13.10 0.32
C VAL A 27 -9.13 12.13 -0.84
N THR A 28 -8.73 12.56 -2.03
CA THR A 28 -8.76 11.75 -3.26
C THR A 28 -7.35 11.60 -3.79
N ALA A 29 -7.11 10.52 -4.55
CA ALA A 29 -5.86 10.35 -5.28
C ALA A 29 -5.53 11.62 -6.11
N PRO A 30 -4.26 12.10 -6.09
CA PRO A 30 -3.85 13.23 -6.90
C PRO A 30 -4.12 13.01 -8.39
N GLY A 31 -4.83 13.93 -9.05
CA GLY A 31 -5.12 13.80 -10.49
C GLY A 31 -6.16 12.73 -10.85
N LEU A 32 -7.03 12.37 -9.91
CA LEU A 32 -8.13 11.44 -10.16
C LEU A 32 -9.14 12.01 -11.17
N THR A 33 -9.33 11.28 -12.26
CA THR A 33 -10.31 11.53 -13.33
C THR A 33 -10.86 10.18 -13.80
N PRO A 34 -11.99 10.14 -14.53
CA PRO A 34 -12.49 8.88 -15.08
C PRO A 34 -11.45 8.13 -15.95
N ASN A 35 -10.58 8.86 -16.63
CA ASN A 35 -9.52 8.28 -17.47
C ASN A 35 -8.32 7.74 -16.66
N THR A 36 -8.10 8.26 -15.44
CA THR A 36 -6.96 7.85 -14.59
C THR A 36 -7.35 6.87 -13.48
N TYR A 37 -8.66 6.65 -13.25
CA TYR A 37 -9.19 5.78 -12.21
C TYR A 37 -8.59 4.36 -12.23
N GLU A 38 -8.44 3.77 -13.42
CA GLU A 38 -7.91 2.41 -13.58
C GLU A 38 -6.50 2.22 -13.00
N TYR A 39 -5.66 3.27 -13.06
CA TYR A 39 -4.29 3.21 -12.56
C TYR A 39 -4.21 3.20 -11.03
N TYR A 40 -5.27 3.65 -10.34
CA TYR A 40 -5.32 3.75 -8.88
C TYR A 40 -6.03 2.58 -8.18
N LYS A 41 -6.66 1.68 -8.94
CA LYS A 41 -7.47 0.56 -8.38
C LYS A 41 -6.68 -0.37 -7.45
N LYS A 42 -5.39 -0.58 -7.73
CA LYS A 42 -4.54 -1.44 -6.92
C LYS A 42 -3.97 -0.63 -5.76
N THR A 43 -4.75 -0.48 -4.71
CA THR A 43 -4.35 0.14 -3.44
C THR A 43 -3.54 -0.85 -2.59
N ARG A 44 -2.85 -0.34 -1.56
CA ARG A 44 -1.83 -1.06 -0.78
C ARG A 44 -2.22 -2.45 -0.25
N PHE A 45 -3.51 -2.70 0.01
CA PHE A 45 -4.00 -4.00 0.47
C PHE A 45 -4.52 -4.92 -0.66
N HIS A 46 -4.72 -4.42 -1.87
CA HIS A 46 -5.23 -5.21 -3.01
C HIS A 46 -4.15 -5.69 -3.98
N LEU A 47 -2.91 -5.25 -3.79
CA LEU A 47 -1.76 -5.63 -4.60
C LEU A 47 -0.98 -6.79 -4.02
N ASP A 48 -0.42 -7.59 -4.92
CA ASP A 48 0.54 -8.63 -4.58
C ASP A 48 1.82 -7.99 -4.03
N GLN A 49 2.10 -8.24 -2.75
CA GLN A 49 3.27 -7.71 -2.07
C GLN A 49 4.59 -8.18 -2.68
N LYS A 50 4.61 -9.35 -3.34
CA LYS A 50 5.82 -9.83 -4.02
C LYS A 50 6.18 -8.96 -5.23
N GLU A 51 5.19 -8.39 -5.91
CA GLU A 51 5.44 -7.43 -6.99
C GLU A 51 6.01 -6.12 -6.43
N SER A 52 5.51 -5.65 -5.29
CA SER A 52 6.08 -4.49 -4.58
C SER A 52 7.54 -4.72 -4.19
N ILE A 53 7.86 -5.94 -3.71
CA ILE A 53 9.25 -6.34 -3.39
C ILE A 53 10.12 -6.29 -4.64
N LYS A 54 9.68 -6.87 -5.77
CA LYS A 54 10.44 -6.86 -7.03
C LYS A 54 10.73 -5.44 -7.50
N GLN A 55 9.75 -4.55 -7.43
CA GLN A 55 9.96 -3.14 -7.76
C GLN A 55 10.95 -2.47 -6.81
N ASN A 56 10.91 -2.81 -5.51
CA ASN A 56 11.86 -2.29 -4.52
C ASN A 56 13.28 -2.79 -4.75
N ALA A 57 13.45 -4.06 -5.09
CA ALA A 57 14.74 -4.62 -5.48
C ALA A 57 15.31 -3.93 -6.72
N ALA A 58 14.47 -3.69 -7.74
CA ALA A 58 14.89 -3.04 -8.97
C ALA A 58 15.43 -1.63 -8.74
N ARG A 59 14.74 -0.82 -7.91
CA ARG A 59 15.19 0.54 -7.56
C ARG A 59 16.36 0.55 -6.57
N GLN A 60 16.46 -0.42 -5.67
CA GLN A 60 17.52 -0.49 -4.64
C GLN A 60 18.92 -0.57 -5.25
N ARG A 61 19.06 -1.08 -6.49
CA ARG A 61 20.31 -1.07 -7.28
C ARG A 61 20.87 0.33 -7.53
N HIS A 62 20.02 1.34 -7.42
CA HIS A 62 20.35 2.75 -7.68
C HIS A 62 20.34 3.60 -6.41
N VAL A 63 20.20 2.97 -5.23
CA VAL A 63 20.22 3.63 -3.92
C VAL A 63 21.35 3.03 -3.09
N ASP A 64 22.34 3.87 -2.76
CA ASP A 64 23.51 3.51 -1.96
C ASP A 64 23.16 3.18 -0.50
N GLN A 65 22.19 3.89 0.07
CA GLN A 65 21.58 3.61 1.38
C GLN A 65 20.40 2.61 1.28
N ALA A 66 19.44 2.68 2.19
CA ALA A 66 18.23 1.83 2.21
C ALA A 66 16.97 2.64 1.89
N ILE A 67 15.88 1.92 1.61
CA ILE A 67 14.57 2.48 1.32
C ILE A 67 13.60 2.05 2.42
N SER A 68 12.86 3.00 2.99
CA SER A 68 11.79 2.71 3.96
C SER A 68 10.61 2.02 3.26
N PHE A 69 10.68 0.70 3.15
CA PHE A 69 9.72 -0.11 2.42
C PHE A 69 8.72 -0.80 3.35
N ASN A 70 7.44 -0.41 3.27
CA ASN A 70 6.37 -1.02 4.05
C ASN A 70 5.80 -2.27 3.35
N LEU A 71 5.42 -3.27 4.16
CA LEU A 71 4.66 -4.43 3.72
C LEU A 71 3.20 -4.26 4.16
N TYR A 72 2.27 -4.53 3.26
CA TYR A 72 0.84 -4.41 3.52
C TYR A 72 0.16 -5.76 3.38
N VAL A 73 -0.51 -6.21 4.44
CA VAL A 73 -1.14 -7.53 4.48
C VAL A 73 -2.55 -7.43 5.04
N HIS A 74 -3.41 -8.37 4.68
CA HIS A 74 -4.67 -8.51 5.40
C HIS A 74 -4.42 -9.07 6.80
N ASN A 75 -5.23 -8.67 7.77
CA ASN A 75 -5.22 -9.26 9.12
C ASN A 75 -5.54 -10.77 9.14
N THR A 76 -6.13 -11.30 8.07
CA THR A 76 -6.43 -12.73 7.88
C THR A 76 -5.28 -13.52 7.26
N ILE A 77 -4.12 -12.91 7.03
CA ILE A 77 -2.96 -13.58 6.43
C ILE A 77 -2.49 -14.77 7.28
N LYS A 78 -2.17 -15.89 6.64
CA LYS A 78 -1.59 -17.05 7.32
C LYS A 78 -0.11 -16.78 7.62
N ALA A 79 0.37 -17.32 8.75
CA ALA A 79 1.77 -17.18 9.15
C ALA A 79 2.75 -17.67 8.07
N LYS A 80 2.41 -18.75 7.34
CA LYS A 80 3.23 -19.27 6.24
C LYS A 80 3.36 -18.28 5.09
N ASP A 81 2.27 -17.60 4.73
CA ASP A 81 2.25 -16.65 3.62
C ASP A 81 2.99 -15.36 4.01
N LEU A 82 2.87 -14.92 5.26
CA LEU A 82 3.67 -13.81 5.78
C LEU A 82 5.17 -14.13 5.79
N LEU A 83 5.54 -15.34 6.21
CA LEU A 83 6.93 -15.80 6.16
C LEU A 83 7.46 -15.80 4.71
N ASP A 84 6.67 -16.30 3.77
CA ASP A 84 7.02 -16.35 2.36
C ASP A 84 7.26 -14.95 1.75
N ILE A 85 6.48 -13.94 2.16
CA ILE A 85 6.73 -12.53 1.80
C ILE A 85 8.11 -12.06 2.33
N HIS A 86 8.42 -12.35 3.59
CA HIS A 86 9.71 -11.97 4.18
C HIS A 86 10.90 -12.69 3.54
N LEU A 87 10.75 -13.99 3.23
CA LEU A 87 11.77 -14.75 2.50
C LEU A 87 11.97 -14.20 1.10
N THR A 88 10.89 -13.86 0.39
CA THR A 88 10.97 -13.23 -0.95
C THR A 88 11.73 -11.90 -0.89
N ALA A 89 11.50 -11.08 0.14
CA ALA A 89 12.23 -9.82 0.34
C ALA A 89 13.73 -10.05 0.57
N TRP A 90 14.08 -11.05 1.38
CA TRP A 90 15.47 -11.43 1.64
C TRP A 90 16.17 -11.97 0.39
N GLU A 91 15.53 -12.90 -0.32
CA GLU A 91 16.04 -13.47 -1.58
C GLU A 91 16.23 -12.41 -2.67
N SER A 92 15.36 -11.39 -2.68
CA SER A 92 15.45 -10.23 -3.59
C SER A 92 16.51 -9.20 -3.18
N GLN A 93 17.31 -9.49 -2.14
CA GLN A 93 18.41 -8.65 -1.66
C GLN A 93 17.97 -7.24 -1.20
N LEU A 94 16.76 -7.11 -0.66
CA LEU A 94 16.37 -5.86 0.01
C LEU A 94 17.26 -5.63 1.22
N LYS A 95 17.74 -4.40 1.40
CA LYS A 95 18.59 -4.02 2.55
C LYS A 95 17.82 -4.00 3.87
N SER A 96 16.54 -3.64 3.81
CA SER A 96 15.63 -3.61 4.96
C SER A 96 14.17 -3.64 4.52
N THR A 97 13.30 -3.95 5.48
CA THR A 97 11.86 -3.68 5.46
C THR A 97 11.53 -2.77 6.64
N TYR A 98 10.48 -1.96 6.55
CA TYR A 98 10.10 -0.98 7.57
C TYR A 98 8.99 -1.50 8.49
N TYR A 99 7.72 -1.22 8.20
CA TYR A 99 6.59 -1.79 8.94
C TYR A 99 5.89 -2.89 8.16
N VAL A 100 5.33 -3.86 8.89
CA VAL A 100 4.22 -4.68 8.42
C VAL A 100 2.94 -4.01 8.90
N ARG A 101 2.11 -3.55 7.95
CA ARG A 101 0.83 -2.90 8.18
C ARG A 101 -0.28 -3.88 7.85
N SER A 102 -1.20 -4.10 8.79
CA SER A 102 -2.37 -4.94 8.56
C SER A 102 -3.64 -4.11 8.47
N THR A 103 -4.63 -4.63 7.75
CA THR A 103 -6.00 -4.11 7.78
C THR A 103 -6.60 -4.23 9.18
N SER A 104 -7.60 -3.41 9.50
CA SER A 104 -8.45 -3.65 10.69
C SER A 104 -9.44 -4.79 10.40
N SER A 105 -10.04 -5.36 11.44
CA SER A 105 -11.12 -6.35 11.28
C SER A 105 -12.36 -5.80 10.55
N GLU A 106 -12.52 -4.48 10.54
CA GLU A 106 -13.63 -3.76 9.90
C GLU A 106 -13.37 -3.44 8.42
N PHE A 107 -12.15 -3.68 7.92
CA PHE A 107 -11.73 -3.34 6.57
C PHE A 107 -12.58 -3.98 5.46
N ASN A 108 -13.14 -5.17 5.71
CA ASN A 108 -13.97 -5.88 4.72
C ASN A 108 -15.31 -5.19 4.43
N ASN A 109 -15.74 -4.21 5.23
CA ASN A 109 -17.02 -3.51 5.06
C ASN A 109 -16.89 -2.17 4.28
N ALA A 110 -15.71 -1.83 3.76
CA ALA A 110 -15.48 -0.52 3.14
C ALA A 110 -15.96 -0.40 1.68
N CYS A 111 -16.46 -1.47 1.05
CA CYS A 111 -17.14 -1.35 -0.25
C CYS A 111 -18.64 -1.06 -0.07
N GLU A 112 -19.00 0.19 0.28
CA GLU A 112 -20.41 0.64 0.24
C GLU A 112 -21.04 0.51 -1.16
N SER A 113 -20.22 0.40 -2.22
CA SER A 113 -20.70 0.16 -3.59
C SER A 113 -21.06 -1.31 -3.88
N CYS A 114 -20.69 -2.25 -3.00
CA CYS A 114 -20.91 -3.69 -3.20
C CYS A 114 -22.14 -4.20 -2.42
N SER A 115 -22.81 -3.33 -1.66
CA SER A 115 -24.03 -3.62 -0.91
C SER A 115 -25.31 -3.19 -1.64
N SER A 116 -25.26 -3.10 -2.98
CA SER A 116 -26.45 -2.89 -3.84
C SER A 116 -26.90 -4.19 -4.47
#